data_AF-A0A7C7GHV1-F1
#
_entry.id   AF-A0A7C7GHV1-F1
#
_cell.length_a   1.000
_cell.length_b   1.000
_cell.length_c   1.000
_cell.angle_alpha   90.00
_cell.angle_beta   90.00
_cell.angle_gamma   90.00
#
_symmetry.space_group_name_H-M   'P 1'
#
loop_
_entity.id
_entity.type
_entity.pdbx_description
1 polymer ?
#
loop_
_entity_poly.entity_id
_entity_poly.type
_entity_poly.pdbx_seq_one_letter_code
_entity_poly.pdbx_strand_id
1 'polypeptide(L)'
;MRHTKVGLIDAVDGVATPGVTIVTPLFGTGVYLIGLNGEVLHQWATDLPPGTYARLLPNGNLFWSGETSEGPRPGGGKGGLIREIDWDGNILWEYKDDCQHHDFRRLKNGNTLYIGWEKMPPETAHRVVGAEEGSEADGGVIWGDYLREVNPAGQTVWEWHMHSDLEIEQHPLHIMSTRKEFAHCNSCAELPDGNLLL
;
A
#
# COMPACT_ATOMS: atom_id res chain seq x y z
N MET A 1 -21.26 -16.53 -10.03
CA MET A 1 -21.11 -17.71 -9.15
C MET A 1 -21.55 -17.28 -7.76
N ARG A 2 -22.57 -17.90 -7.14
CA ARG A 2 -22.93 -17.59 -5.75
C ARG A 2 -22.09 -18.49 -4.84
N HIS A 3 -21.20 -17.89 -4.06
CA HIS A 3 -20.48 -18.61 -3.01
C HIS A 3 -21.47 -18.92 -1.88
N THR A 4 -21.78 -20.20 -1.63
CA THR A 4 -22.73 -20.64 -0.60
C THR A 4 -22.07 -21.06 0.72
N LYS A 5 -20.74 -21.08 0.76
CA LYS A 5 -19.91 -21.27 1.95
C LYS A 5 -18.83 -20.20 1.97
N VAL A 6 -18.64 -19.56 3.11
CA VAL A 6 -17.62 -18.52 3.36
C VAL A 6 -16.80 -18.93 4.58
N GLY A 7 -15.58 -18.42 4.70
CA GLY A 7 -14.63 -18.81 5.74
C GLY A 7 -13.79 -20.03 5.35
N LEU A 8 -13.17 -20.67 6.35
CA LEU A 8 -12.35 -21.86 6.15
C LEU A 8 -13.21 -23.02 5.63
N ILE A 9 -12.82 -23.59 4.49
CA ILE A 9 -13.54 -24.70 3.85
C ILE A 9 -12.97 -26.05 4.32
N ASP A 10 -11.66 -26.14 4.51
CA ASP A 10 -10.94 -27.35 4.92
C ASP A 10 -9.62 -26.99 5.62
N ALA A 11 -9.20 -27.79 6.59
CA ALA A 11 -7.90 -27.68 7.25
C ALA A 11 -7.36 -29.08 7.55
N VAL A 12 -6.16 -29.36 7.05
CA VAL A 12 -5.49 -30.64 7.21
C VAL A 12 -4.26 -30.46 8.10
N ASP A 13 -4.30 -31.09 9.26
CA ASP A 13 -3.23 -31.04 10.25
C ASP A 13 -1.89 -31.48 9.67
N GLY A 14 -0.84 -30.70 9.93
CA GLY A 14 0.52 -30.97 9.48
C GLY A 14 0.80 -30.70 7.99
N VAL A 15 -0.20 -30.26 7.21
CA VAL A 15 -0.01 -29.89 5.79
C VAL A 15 0.06 -28.38 5.60
N ALA A 16 -0.75 -27.63 6.36
CA ALA A 16 -0.69 -26.16 6.33
C ALA A 16 0.61 -25.64 6.94
N THR A 17 1.14 -24.55 6.39
CA THR A 17 2.26 -23.83 7.00
C THR A 17 1.83 -23.30 8.37
N PRO A 18 2.54 -23.62 9.47
CA PRO A 18 2.16 -23.15 10.79
C PRO A 18 2.18 -21.62 10.88
N GLY A 19 1.24 -21.04 11.63
CA GLY A 19 1.22 -19.60 11.90
C GLY A 19 -0.18 -19.02 11.94
N VAL A 20 -0.25 -17.73 11.62
CA VAL A 20 -1.47 -16.93 11.62
C VAL A 20 -1.55 -16.14 10.32
N THR A 21 -2.76 -15.80 9.90
CA THR A 21 -3.03 -14.99 8.73
C THR A 21 -3.66 -13.68 9.14
N ILE A 22 -3.10 -12.54 8.71
CA ILE A 22 -3.77 -11.25 8.82
C ILE A 22 -4.74 -11.09 7.66
N VAL A 23 -5.97 -10.71 7.98
CA VAL A 23 -7.00 -10.39 7.00
C VAL A 23 -7.49 -8.97 7.26
N THR A 24 -7.45 -8.16 6.20
CA THR A 24 -7.87 -6.77 6.19
C THR A 24 -8.97 -6.61 5.14
N PRO A 25 -10.26 -6.87 5.48
CA PRO A 25 -11.32 -6.86 4.48
C PRO A 25 -11.48 -5.48 3.86
N LEU A 26 -11.45 -5.40 2.53
CA LEU A 26 -11.81 -4.18 1.81
C LEU A 26 -13.21 -3.74 2.24
N PHE A 27 -13.35 -2.46 2.59
CA PHE A 27 -14.59 -1.85 3.09
C PHE A 27 -15.08 -2.33 4.48
N GLY A 28 -14.24 -3.05 5.24
CA GLY A 28 -14.49 -3.38 6.64
C GLY A 28 -14.10 -2.25 7.61
N THR A 29 -14.28 -2.49 8.91
CA THR A 29 -13.85 -1.59 10.01
C THR A 29 -13.01 -2.33 11.05
N GLY A 30 -12.28 -3.36 10.61
CA GLY A 30 -11.38 -4.09 11.48
C GLY A 30 -10.37 -4.93 10.72
N VAL A 31 -9.31 -5.27 11.44
CA VAL A 31 -8.25 -6.19 11.01
C VAL A 31 -8.31 -7.44 11.87
N TYR A 32 -8.21 -8.60 11.24
CA TYR A 32 -8.40 -9.88 11.90
C TYR A 32 -7.12 -10.69 11.86
N LEU A 33 -6.73 -11.25 13.01
CA LEU A 33 -5.71 -12.28 13.11
C LEU A 33 -6.42 -13.64 13.11
N ILE A 34 -6.25 -14.39 12.04
CA ILE A 34 -6.94 -15.67 11.82
C ILE A 34 -5.97 -16.82 12.08
N GLY A 35 -6.37 -17.77 12.91
CA GLY A 35 -5.65 -19.01 13.16
C GLY A 35 -5.83 -20.05 12.05
N LEU A 36 -5.07 -21.14 12.11
CA LEU A 36 -5.08 -22.17 11.06
C LEU A 36 -6.42 -22.87 10.89
N ASN A 37 -7.25 -22.91 11.94
CA ASN A 37 -8.57 -23.55 11.92
C ASN A 37 -9.69 -22.53 11.61
N GLY A 38 -9.32 -21.35 11.11
CA GLY A 38 -10.26 -20.30 10.71
C GLY A 38 -10.87 -19.53 11.89
N GLU A 39 -10.39 -19.76 13.10
CA GLU A 39 -10.76 -19.03 14.29
C GLU A 39 -10.21 -17.59 14.24
N VAL A 40 -11.00 -16.62 14.70
CA VAL A 40 -10.50 -15.27 14.95
C VAL A 40 -9.76 -15.29 16.27
N LEU A 41 -8.43 -15.23 16.22
CA LEU A 41 -7.57 -15.20 17.39
C LEU A 41 -7.54 -13.81 18.03
N HIS A 42 -7.61 -12.78 17.19
CA HIS A 42 -7.66 -11.38 17.62
C HIS A 42 -8.31 -10.49 16.56
N GLN A 43 -8.82 -9.35 16.99
CA GLN A 43 -9.36 -8.33 16.10
C GLN A 43 -8.97 -6.93 16.61
N TRP A 44 -8.39 -6.13 15.72
CA TRP A 44 -8.26 -4.69 15.91
C TRP A 44 -9.44 -3.98 15.28
N ALA A 45 -10.11 -3.11 16.03
CA ALA A 45 -11.10 -2.19 15.47
C ALA A 45 -10.38 -1.02 14.79
N THR A 46 -10.87 -0.58 13.64
CA THR A 46 -10.33 0.58 12.93
C THR A 46 -11.38 1.68 12.83
N ASP A 47 -10.95 2.93 12.93
CA ASP A 47 -11.77 4.14 12.82
C ASP A 47 -11.96 4.61 11.38
N LEU A 48 -11.13 4.11 10.45
CA LEU A 48 -11.24 4.33 9.01
C LEU A 48 -11.39 3.01 8.23
N PRO A 49 -11.96 3.05 7.02
CA PRO A 49 -11.86 1.96 6.07
C PRO A 49 -10.39 1.60 5.82
N PRO A 50 -10.04 0.32 5.60
CA PRO A 50 -8.67 -0.07 5.32
C PRO A 50 -8.11 0.56 4.04
N GLY A 51 -6.96 1.21 4.20
CA GLY A 51 -6.13 1.75 3.14
C GLY A 51 -5.24 0.68 2.51
N THR A 52 -5.87 -0.39 2.00
CA THR A 52 -5.28 -1.60 1.38
C THR A 52 -4.68 -2.66 2.32
N TYR A 53 -3.54 -2.40 2.94
CA TYR A 53 -2.77 -3.45 3.62
C TYR A 53 -2.75 -3.29 5.15
N ALA A 54 -2.55 -4.44 5.81
CA ALA A 54 -2.07 -4.49 7.18
C ALA A 54 -1.05 -5.62 7.33
N ARG A 55 -0.12 -5.49 8.28
CA ARG A 55 1.01 -6.40 8.49
C ARG A 55 1.23 -6.60 9.98
N LEU A 56 1.73 -7.78 10.36
CA LEU A 56 2.22 -8.02 11.71
C LEU A 56 3.70 -7.67 11.73
N LEU A 57 4.10 -6.79 12.65
CA LEU A 57 5.51 -6.53 12.90
C LEU A 57 6.13 -7.67 13.74
N PRO A 58 7.46 -7.84 13.72
CA PRO A 58 8.13 -8.90 14.49
C PRO A 58 7.87 -8.86 16.00
N ASN A 59 7.51 -7.70 16.54
CA ASN A 59 7.14 -7.51 17.94
C ASN A 59 5.67 -7.89 18.26
N GLY A 60 4.88 -8.29 17.27
CA GLY A 60 3.46 -8.63 17.43
C GLY A 60 2.50 -7.46 17.26
N ASN A 61 2.99 -6.25 16.99
CA ASN A 61 2.14 -5.09 16.74
C ASN A 61 1.54 -5.14 15.33
N LEU A 62 0.34 -4.57 15.20
CA LEU A 62 -0.30 -4.34 13.91
C LEU A 62 0.31 -3.10 13.25
N PHE A 63 0.67 -3.22 11.98
CA PHE A 63 1.03 -2.10 11.13
C PHE A 63 0.00 -1.98 10.01
N TRP A 64 -0.79 -0.91 10.03
CA TRP A 64 -2.02 -0.79 9.24
C TRP A 64 -2.10 0.58 8.57
N SER A 65 -2.70 0.63 7.37
CA SER A 65 -3.07 1.88 6.72
C SER A 65 -4.59 2.05 6.66
N GLY A 66 -5.06 3.27 6.90
CA GLY A 66 -6.45 3.71 6.76
C GLY A 66 -6.63 4.65 5.56
N GLU A 67 -7.76 4.51 4.87
CA GLU A 67 -8.15 5.39 3.77
C GLU A 67 -8.59 6.76 4.30
N THR A 68 -7.84 7.80 3.92
CA THR A 68 -8.15 9.20 4.23
C THR A 68 -9.18 9.79 3.26
N SER A 69 -9.94 10.80 3.69
CA SER A 69 -10.93 11.46 2.84
C SER A 69 -10.30 12.34 1.76
N GLU A 70 -9.15 12.95 2.08
CA GLU A 70 -8.45 13.95 1.27
C GLU A 70 -7.44 13.32 0.31
N GLY A 71 -6.84 14.15 -0.54
CA GLY A 71 -5.77 13.76 -1.46
C GLY A 71 -6.27 13.07 -2.74
N PRO A 72 -5.34 12.61 -3.58
CA PRO A 72 -5.67 12.10 -4.90
C PRO A 72 -6.27 10.69 -4.86
N ARG A 73 -6.99 10.35 -5.94
CA ARG A 73 -7.57 9.01 -6.21
C ARG A 73 -7.52 8.70 -7.73
N PRO A 74 -6.33 8.61 -8.34
CA PRO A 74 -6.22 8.33 -9.78
C PRO A 74 -6.64 6.90 -10.14
N GLY A 75 -6.54 5.98 -9.17
CA GLY A 75 -6.92 4.59 -9.28
C GLY A 75 -7.42 4.00 -7.94
N GLY A 76 -7.46 2.68 -7.88
CA GLY A 76 -7.70 1.97 -6.61
C GLY A 76 -6.46 1.95 -5.73
N GLY A 77 -6.65 1.67 -4.44
CA GLY A 77 -5.54 1.49 -3.50
C GLY A 77 -5.27 2.64 -2.55
N LYS A 78 -6.22 3.59 -2.43
CA LYS A 78 -6.09 4.75 -1.53
C LYS A 78 -5.77 4.32 -0.10
N GLY A 79 -4.79 4.97 0.50
CA GLY A 79 -4.55 4.95 1.94
C GLY A 79 -4.52 6.35 2.51
N GLY A 80 -3.45 6.67 3.25
CA GLY A 80 -3.14 8.02 3.69
C GLY A 80 -2.80 8.14 5.16
N LEU A 81 -3.21 7.18 5.99
CA LEU A 81 -2.92 7.16 7.42
C LEU A 81 -2.25 5.85 7.80
N ILE A 82 -0.98 5.88 8.16
CA ILE A 82 -0.23 4.70 8.61
C ILE A 82 -0.16 4.70 10.13
N ARG A 83 -0.44 3.56 10.77
CA ARG A 83 -0.33 3.38 12.22
C ARG A 83 0.39 2.10 12.61
N GLU A 84 1.13 2.18 13.71
CA GLU A 84 1.54 1.03 14.52
C GLU A 84 0.63 0.95 15.74
N ILE A 85 -0.03 -0.19 15.93
CA ILE A 85 -1.05 -0.41 16.95
C ILE A 85 -0.64 -1.66 17.75
N ASP A 86 -0.65 -1.57 19.08
CA ASP A 86 -0.34 -2.71 19.94
C ASP A 86 -1.49 -3.73 20.00
N TRP A 87 -1.29 -4.81 20.76
CA TRP A 87 -2.28 -5.87 20.92
C TRP A 87 -3.62 -5.36 21.49
N ASP A 88 -3.59 -4.42 22.41
CA ASP A 88 -4.77 -3.90 23.11
C ASP A 88 -5.49 -2.79 22.32
N GLY A 89 -4.96 -2.41 21.15
CA GLY A 89 -5.54 -1.38 20.28
C GLY A 89 -5.01 0.03 20.56
N ASN A 90 -3.95 0.18 21.37
CA ASN A 90 -3.33 1.48 21.58
C ASN A 90 -2.47 1.86 20.36
N ILE A 91 -2.62 3.10 19.91
CA ILE A 91 -1.79 3.66 18.84
C ILE A 91 -0.43 4.02 19.43
N LEU A 92 0.62 3.33 18.97
CA LEU A 92 2.00 3.56 19.39
C LEU A 92 2.71 4.58 18.50
N TRP A 93 2.35 4.62 17.22
CA TRP A 93 2.91 5.54 16.23
C TRP A 93 1.89 5.81 15.13
N GLU A 94 1.89 7.03 14.59
CA GLU A 94 1.01 7.46 13.52
C GLU A 94 1.77 8.39 12.56
N TYR A 95 1.49 8.25 11.27
CA TYR A 95 1.97 9.16 10.25
C TYR A 95 0.91 9.33 9.17
N LYS A 96 0.70 10.57 8.74
CA LYS A 96 -0.31 10.93 7.75
C LYS A 96 0.34 11.57 6.53
N ASP A 97 0.01 11.03 5.37
CA ASP A 97 0.26 11.65 4.08
C ASP A 97 -0.91 11.28 3.16
N ASP A 98 -1.77 12.25 2.83
CA ASP A 98 -2.97 11.99 2.01
C ASP A 98 -2.62 11.47 0.60
N CYS A 99 -1.37 11.49 0.15
CA CYS A 99 -0.94 10.86 -1.10
C CYS A 99 -0.60 9.37 -0.97
N GLN A 100 -0.44 8.82 0.24
CA GLN A 100 -0.07 7.41 0.41
C GLN A 100 -1.12 6.47 -0.19
N HIS A 101 -0.63 5.44 -0.89
CA HIS A 101 -1.45 4.39 -1.47
C HIS A 101 -0.72 3.04 -1.44
N HIS A 102 -1.49 1.97 -1.58
CA HIS A 102 -1.02 0.59 -1.56
C HIS A 102 -0.06 0.31 -0.38
N ASP A 103 1.21 0.09 -0.67
CA ASP A 103 2.14 -0.52 0.28
C ASP A 103 2.92 0.49 1.14
N PHE A 104 3.26 0.00 2.33
CA PHE A 104 4.04 0.66 3.34
C PHE A 104 4.71 -0.42 4.21
N ARG A 105 5.97 -0.20 4.60
CA ARG A 105 6.77 -1.14 5.38
C ARG A 105 7.68 -0.46 6.39
N ARG A 106 7.81 -1.11 7.55
CA ARG A 106 8.89 -0.81 8.48
C ARG A 106 10.19 -1.44 7.95
N LEU A 107 11.20 -0.62 7.73
CA LEU A 107 12.54 -1.01 7.29
C LEU A 107 13.37 -1.55 8.45
N LYS A 108 14.48 -2.25 8.14
CA LYS A 108 15.39 -2.81 9.17
C LYS A 108 15.99 -1.75 10.08
N ASN A 109 16.17 -0.53 9.58
CA ASN A 109 16.70 0.62 10.35
C ASN A 109 15.66 1.27 11.28
N GLY A 110 14.40 0.83 11.24
CA GLY A 110 13.30 1.39 12.04
C GLY A 110 12.52 2.51 11.38
N ASN A 111 12.91 2.95 10.18
CA ASN A 111 12.17 3.94 9.39
C ASN A 111 10.99 3.28 8.66
N THR A 112 10.04 4.09 8.19
CA THR A 112 8.89 3.64 7.40
C THR A 112 9.07 4.06 5.95
N LEU A 113 9.06 3.08 5.04
CA LEU A 113 8.98 3.30 3.60
C LEU A 113 7.51 3.20 3.17
N TYR A 114 7.05 4.07 2.27
CA TYR A 114 5.73 3.96 1.67
C TYR A 114 5.70 4.50 0.24
N ILE A 115 4.68 4.10 -0.50
CA ILE A 115 4.39 4.57 -1.86
C ILE A 115 3.36 5.70 -1.78
N GLY A 116 3.59 6.78 -2.54
CA GLY A 116 2.68 7.91 -2.61
C GLY A 116 2.47 8.41 -4.04
N TRP A 117 1.27 8.92 -4.31
CA TRP A 117 0.96 9.52 -5.60
C TRP A 117 1.47 10.96 -5.70
N GLU A 118 2.00 11.32 -6.87
CA GLU A 118 2.30 12.69 -7.25
C GLU A 118 1.81 13.02 -8.66
N LYS A 119 1.54 14.30 -8.91
CA LYS A 119 1.27 14.76 -10.27
C LYS A 119 2.59 14.79 -11.02
N MET A 120 2.66 14.12 -12.16
CA MET A 120 3.83 14.24 -13.01
C MET A 120 3.94 15.69 -13.53
N PRO A 121 5.14 16.29 -13.50
CA PRO A 121 5.36 17.59 -14.12
C PRO A 121 5.01 17.54 -15.62
N PRO A 122 4.40 18.58 -16.21
CA PRO A 122 3.97 18.57 -17.60
C PRO A 122 5.07 18.15 -18.59
N GLU A 123 6.29 18.65 -18.39
CA GLU A 123 7.47 18.34 -19.20
C GLU A 123 7.81 16.86 -19.25
N THR A 124 7.52 16.11 -18.18
CA THR A 124 7.73 14.67 -18.12
C THR A 124 6.47 13.91 -18.55
N ALA A 125 5.27 14.39 -18.19
CA ALA A 125 4.01 13.77 -18.60
C ALA A 125 3.87 13.69 -20.13
N HIS A 126 4.31 14.71 -20.87
CA HIS A 126 4.29 14.71 -22.33
C HIS A 126 5.20 13.66 -22.99
N ARG A 127 6.15 13.09 -22.25
CA ARG A 127 7.07 12.06 -22.74
C ARG A 127 6.52 10.64 -22.54
N VAL A 128 5.41 10.46 -21.83
CA VAL A 128 4.81 9.14 -21.60
C VAL A 128 4.42 8.47 -22.93
N VAL A 129 4.89 7.24 -23.12
CA VAL A 129 4.65 6.43 -24.32
C VAL A 129 3.64 5.32 -24.01
N GLY A 130 2.77 5.00 -24.98
CA GLY A 130 1.76 3.94 -24.84
C GLY A 130 0.45 4.41 -24.23
N ALA A 131 -0.44 3.45 -23.95
CA ALA A 131 -1.85 3.66 -23.60
C ALA A 131 -2.63 4.55 -24.61
N GLU A 132 -3.94 4.68 -24.43
CA GLU A 132 -4.78 5.53 -25.28
C GLU A 132 -4.47 7.03 -25.06
N GLU A 133 -4.17 7.79 -26.12
CA GLU A 133 -4.01 9.25 -26.04
C GLU A 133 -5.33 9.91 -25.65
N GLY A 134 -5.30 10.93 -24.78
CA GLY A 134 -6.53 11.58 -24.29
C GLY A 134 -7.20 10.84 -23.13
N SER A 135 -6.62 9.72 -22.65
CA SER A 135 -7.12 8.96 -21.50
C SER A 135 -6.51 9.39 -20.16
N GLU A 136 -5.86 10.55 -20.11
CA GLU A 136 -5.32 11.16 -18.89
C GLU A 136 -6.43 11.46 -17.86
N ALA A 137 -6.05 11.72 -16.61
CA ALA A 137 -6.99 12.18 -15.60
C ALA A 137 -7.47 13.62 -15.88
N ASP A 138 -8.49 14.06 -15.14
CA ASP A 138 -9.09 15.39 -15.28
C ASP A 138 -8.03 16.50 -15.36
N GLY A 139 -8.16 17.36 -16.37
CA GLY A 139 -7.20 18.42 -16.65
C GLY A 139 -5.93 17.96 -17.38
N GLY A 140 -5.92 16.75 -17.96
CA GLY A 140 -4.77 16.21 -18.69
C GLY A 140 -3.64 15.73 -17.77
N VAL A 141 -3.96 15.43 -16.51
CA VAL A 141 -2.98 15.03 -15.50
C VAL A 141 -2.62 13.56 -15.67
N ILE A 142 -1.32 13.26 -15.68
CA ILE A 142 -0.80 11.91 -15.47
C ILE A 142 -0.26 11.86 -14.04
N TRP A 143 -0.73 10.90 -13.26
CA TRP A 143 -0.18 10.63 -11.92
C TRP A 143 1.02 9.69 -12.03
N GLY A 144 2.01 9.87 -11.19
CA GLY A 144 3.12 8.94 -10.99
C GLY A 144 3.28 8.61 -9.52
N ASP A 145 4.25 7.76 -9.21
CA ASP A 145 4.54 7.35 -7.85
C ASP A 145 5.87 7.92 -7.35
N TYR A 146 5.91 8.25 -6.08
CA TYR A 146 7.13 8.43 -5.30
C TYR A 146 7.23 7.36 -4.23
N LEU A 147 8.46 7.04 -3.84
CA LEU A 147 8.75 6.34 -2.60
C LEU A 147 9.31 7.35 -1.60
N ARG A 148 8.84 7.28 -0.36
CA ARG A 148 9.36 8.10 0.72
C ARG A 148 9.71 7.26 1.92
N GLU A 149 10.89 7.49 2.45
CA GLU A 149 11.33 6.97 3.74
C GLU A 149 11.22 8.07 4.80
N VAL A 150 10.48 7.77 5.88
CA VAL A 150 10.33 8.66 7.04
C VAL A 150 10.89 8.00 8.29
N ASN A 151 11.59 8.80 9.10
CA ASN A 151 12.08 8.33 10.40
C ASN A 151 10.94 8.24 11.43
N PRO A 152 11.18 7.67 12.64
CA PRO A 152 10.14 7.58 13.68
C PRO A 152 9.58 8.92 14.15
N ALA A 153 10.29 10.03 13.93
CA ALA A 153 9.80 11.38 14.21
C ALA A 153 8.92 11.96 13.09
N GLY A 154 8.68 11.19 12.01
CA GLY A 154 7.88 11.61 10.86
C GLY A 154 8.62 12.52 9.88
N GLN A 155 9.95 12.61 9.98
CA GLN A 155 10.75 13.42 9.05
C GLN A 155 11.14 12.60 7.84
N THR A 156 10.93 13.15 6.65
CA THR A 156 11.48 12.62 5.40
C THR A 156 13.00 12.56 5.48
N VAL A 157 13.57 11.39 5.23
CA VAL A 157 15.04 11.19 5.19
C VAL A 157 15.54 10.78 3.82
N TRP A 158 14.66 10.26 2.97
CA TRP A 158 14.97 9.89 1.58
C TRP A 158 13.69 9.84 0.74
N GLU A 159 13.83 10.18 -0.54
CA GLU A 159 12.77 10.09 -1.55
C GLU A 159 13.32 9.59 -2.87
N TRP A 160 12.45 8.98 -3.65
CA TRP A 160 12.64 8.63 -5.05
C TRP A 160 11.37 8.96 -5.81
N HIS A 161 11.51 9.51 -6.99
CA HIS A 161 10.41 10.01 -7.81
C HIS A 161 10.49 9.39 -9.20
N MET A 162 9.47 8.64 -9.57
CA MET A 162 9.43 7.91 -10.83
C MET A 162 9.71 8.79 -12.05
N HIS A 163 9.18 10.02 -12.06
CA HIS A 163 9.28 10.92 -13.21
C HIS A 163 10.68 11.54 -13.38
N SER A 164 11.51 11.58 -12.32
CA SER A 164 12.88 12.11 -12.41
C SER A 164 13.96 11.04 -12.36
N ASP A 165 13.68 9.89 -11.73
CA ASP A 165 14.66 8.84 -11.46
C ASP A 165 14.54 7.63 -12.41
N LEU A 166 13.55 7.62 -13.31
CA LEU A 166 13.43 6.65 -14.41
C LEU A 166 13.45 7.31 -15.79
N GLU A 167 14.01 6.59 -16.75
CA GLU A 167 13.85 6.85 -18.18
C GLU A 167 12.48 6.30 -18.63
N ILE A 168 11.41 7.05 -18.34
CA ILE A 168 10.02 6.60 -18.50
C ILE A 168 9.67 6.11 -19.93
N GLU A 169 10.35 6.61 -20.95
CA GLU A 169 10.16 6.21 -22.35
C GLU A 169 10.59 4.77 -22.63
N GLN A 170 11.47 4.20 -21.80
CA GLN A 170 11.87 2.80 -21.89
C GLN A 170 10.82 1.84 -21.30
N HIS A 171 9.76 2.38 -20.69
CA HIS A 171 8.71 1.64 -20.00
C HIS A 171 7.31 2.02 -20.54
N PRO A 172 7.03 1.76 -21.83
CA PRO A 172 5.76 2.16 -22.44
C PRO A 172 4.57 1.49 -21.75
N LEU A 173 3.50 2.26 -21.52
CA LEU A 173 2.25 1.74 -20.99
C LEU A 173 1.61 0.73 -21.94
N HIS A 174 1.06 -0.33 -21.39
CA HIS A 174 0.36 -1.35 -22.16
C HIS A 174 -0.88 -0.77 -22.86
N ILE A 175 -1.23 -1.29 -24.04
CA ILE A 175 -2.35 -0.77 -24.86
C ILE A 175 -3.73 -0.85 -24.19
N MET A 176 -3.85 -1.71 -23.17
CA MET A 176 -5.08 -1.87 -22.37
C MET A 176 -5.12 -0.96 -21.13
N SER A 177 -4.06 -0.17 -20.90
CA SER A 177 -3.99 0.78 -19.79
C SER A 177 -4.50 2.16 -20.21
N THR A 178 -4.70 3.04 -19.23
CA THR A 178 -4.99 4.47 -19.43
C THR A 178 -3.78 5.32 -19.07
N ARG A 179 -3.74 6.57 -19.49
CA ARG A 179 -2.74 7.56 -19.07
C ARG A 179 -3.10 8.29 -17.76
N LYS A 180 -4.05 7.78 -16.98
CA LYS A 180 -4.38 8.35 -15.67
C LYS A 180 -3.22 8.24 -14.68
N GLU A 181 -2.47 7.15 -14.74
CA GLU A 181 -1.40 6.83 -13.81
C GLU A 181 -0.31 6.05 -14.54
N PHE A 182 0.94 6.49 -14.41
CA PHE A 182 2.11 5.82 -14.94
C PHE A 182 2.69 4.86 -13.90
N ALA A 183 3.08 3.66 -14.35
CA ALA A 183 3.56 2.50 -13.58
C ALA A 183 2.61 1.88 -12.53
N HIS A 184 1.93 2.67 -11.68
CA HIS A 184 0.99 2.15 -10.67
C HIS A 184 1.67 1.18 -9.69
N CYS A 185 2.73 1.62 -9.02
CA CYS A 185 3.45 0.84 -8.03
C CYS A 185 2.50 0.47 -6.87
N ASN A 186 2.44 -0.82 -6.55
CA ASN A 186 1.49 -1.35 -5.55
C ASN A 186 2.15 -2.18 -4.45
N SER A 187 3.46 -2.33 -4.48
CA SER A 187 4.24 -3.03 -3.46
C SER A 187 5.62 -2.39 -3.38
N CYS A 188 6.17 -2.33 -2.18
CA CYS A 188 7.57 -1.95 -1.97
C CYS A 188 8.21 -2.87 -0.94
N ALA A 189 9.50 -3.18 -1.07
CA ALA A 189 10.20 -4.01 -0.11
C ALA A 189 11.71 -3.70 -0.05
N GLU A 190 12.26 -3.74 1.16
CA GLU A 190 13.71 -3.73 1.36
C GLU A 190 14.30 -5.12 1.09
N LEU A 191 15.31 -5.19 0.23
CA LEU A 191 16.06 -6.39 -0.08
C LEU A 191 17.18 -6.64 0.97
N PRO A 192 17.77 -7.85 1.03
CA PRO A 192 18.83 -8.15 1.99
C PRO A 192 20.06 -7.24 1.89
N ASP A 193 20.38 -6.75 0.70
CA ASP A 193 21.51 -5.86 0.40
C ASP A 193 21.21 -4.36 0.63
N GLY A 194 19.99 -4.02 1.06
CA GLY A 194 19.55 -2.65 1.31
C GLY A 194 18.94 -1.94 0.09
N ASN A 195 18.91 -2.58 -1.08
CA ASN A 195 18.17 -2.04 -2.23
C ASN A 195 16.66 -2.13 -2.00
N LEU A 196 15.91 -1.30 -2.72
CA LEU A 196 14.45 -1.33 -2.70
C LEU A 196 13.93 -2.02 -3.96
N LEU A 197 12.97 -2.93 -3.78
CA LEU A 197 12.17 -3.53 -4.84
C LEU A 197 10.81 -2.85 -4.89
N LEU A 198 10.39 -2.48 -6.08
CA LEU A 198 9.10 -1.89 -6.42
C LEU A 198 8.35 -2.80 -7.41
#